data_AF-A0A133XZQ7-F1
#
_entry.id   AF-A0A133XZQ7-F1
#
_cell.length_a   1.000
_cell.length_b   1.000
_cell.length_c   1.000
_cell.angle_alpha   90.00
_cell.angle_beta   90.00
_cell.angle_gamma   90.00
#
_symmetry.space_group_name_H-M   'P 1'
#
loop_
_entity.id
_entity.type
_entity.pdbx_description
1 polymer ?
#
loop_
_entity_poly.entity_id
_entity_poly.type
_entity_poly.pdbx_seq_one_letter_code
_entity_poly.pdbx_strand_id
1 'polypeptide(L)'
;MKRLKQILYRFISGAMLLIFFWWALSLLLGKEVIIAPWTVYKALPSLVVGAMWQHLSASLYRLLLGISIAFLLGIFLAFVIFRFRHIGQLINSFTYLAYPIPKVALLPIVMLIAGLGDAGKVTMIVLILIFQVIVNVRDSLLNIPKESFIIATSLGASSTKVARHILLPAVLPVLFSSLRVAIGVSISVLFVTETYGTEQGMGYFIIDAWMRFCYIDMYGGIVVLSTVGFFFFILTDILEAICCPWKEAFTYSKNI
;
A
#
# COMPACT_ATOMS: atom_id res chain seq x y z
N MET A 1 8.38 -25.66 8.71
CA MET A 1 8.07 -25.22 10.09
C MET A 1 9.10 -24.25 10.70
N LYS A 2 10.42 -24.47 10.61
CA LYS A 2 11.43 -23.56 11.23
C LYS A 2 11.40 -22.11 10.68
N ARG A 3 11.23 -21.94 9.37
CA ARG A 3 11.16 -20.62 8.70
C ARG A 3 9.92 -19.80 9.09
N LEU A 4 8.76 -20.45 9.20
CA LEU A 4 7.51 -19.83 9.66
C LEU A 4 7.63 -19.37 11.12
N LYS A 5 8.23 -20.18 12.00
CA LYS A 5 8.52 -19.78 13.39
C LYS A 5 9.44 -18.56 13.47
N GLN A 6 10.45 -18.48 12.60
CA GLN A 6 11.39 -17.36 12.58
C GLN A 6 10.77 -16.05 12.06
N ILE A 7 9.89 -16.14 11.06
CA ILE A 7 9.10 -15.00 10.56
C ILE A 7 8.15 -14.52 11.67
N LEU A 8 7.41 -15.44 12.29
CA LEU A 8 6.49 -15.13 13.38
C LEU A 8 7.20 -14.49 14.58
N TYR A 9 8.39 -14.99 14.94
CA TYR A 9 9.21 -14.42 16.01
C TYR A 9 9.61 -12.97 15.71
N ARG A 10 10.04 -12.67 14.48
CA ARG A 10 10.40 -11.29 14.08
C ARG A 10 9.21 -10.35 14.19
N PHE A 11 8.03 -10.76 13.72
CA PHE A 11 6.82 -9.96 13.83
C PHE A 11 6.40 -9.71 15.29
N ILE A 12 6.38 -10.77 16.12
CA ILE A 12 6.05 -10.64 17.55
C ILE A 12 7.05 -9.73 18.25
N SER A 13 8.35 -9.87 17.98
CA SER A 13 9.37 -9.02 18.59
C SER A 13 9.22 -7.55 18.21
N GLY A 14 8.86 -7.25 16.95
CA GLY A 14 8.61 -5.89 16.50
C GLY A 14 7.36 -5.28 17.14
N ALA A 15 6.26 -6.05 17.21
CA ALA A 15 5.03 -5.61 17.86
C ALA A 15 5.24 -5.36 19.37
N MET A 16 5.96 -6.25 20.05
CA MET A 16 6.33 -6.08 21.45
C MET A 16 7.17 -4.83 21.68
N LEU A 17 8.14 -4.55 20.81
CA LEU A 17 8.98 -3.35 20.89
C LEU A 17 8.14 -2.07 20.71
N LEU A 18 7.21 -2.06 19.75
CA LEU A 18 6.28 -0.94 19.53
C LEU A 18 5.38 -0.70 20.74
N ILE A 19 4.79 -1.75 21.31
CA ILE A 19 3.91 -1.65 22.48
C ILE A 19 4.72 -1.20 23.71
N PHE A 20 5.92 -1.74 23.89
CA PHE A 20 6.82 -1.34 24.97
C PHE A 20 7.20 0.14 24.86
N PHE A 21 7.54 0.59 23.66
CA PHE A 21 7.87 1.99 23.40
C PHE A 21 6.68 2.92 23.69
N TRP A 22 5.48 2.57 23.20
CA TRP A 22 4.26 3.34 23.49
C TRP A 22 3.96 3.38 24.99
N TRP A 23 4.10 2.24 25.68
CA TRP A 23 3.92 2.19 27.13
C TRP A 23 4.93 3.06 27.88
N ALA A 24 6.22 2.94 27.57
CA ALA A 24 7.27 3.73 28.21
C ALA A 24 7.02 5.22 28.02
N LEU A 25 6.59 5.64 26.83
CA LEU A 25 6.26 7.02 26.53
C LEU A 25 5.04 7.52 27.32
N SER A 26 4.03 6.66 27.54
CA SER A 26 2.87 6.96 28.38
C SER A 26 3.24 7.20 29.85
N LEU A 27 4.27 6.52 30.36
CA LEU A 27 4.78 6.77 31.71
C LEU A 27 5.53 8.10 31.82
N LEU A 28 6.30 8.47 30.78
CA LEU A 28 7.13 9.68 30.78
C LEU A 28 6.33 10.97 30.59
N LEU A 29 5.30 10.96 29.73
CA LEU A 29 4.55 12.16 29.35
C LEU A 29 3.23 12.35 30.12
N GLY A 30 2.86 11.39 30.96
CA GLY A 30 1.62 11.43 31.75
C GLY A 30 0.37 11.05 30.95
N LYS A 31 -0.66 10.60 31.67
CA LYS A 31 -1.91 10.05 31.10
C LYS A 31 -2.75 11.06 30.32
N GLU A 32 -2.52 12.36 30.56
CA GLU A 32 -3.24 13.45 29.88
C GLU A 32 -2.74 13.65 28.44
N VAL A 33 -1.50 13.25 28.14
CA VAL A 33 -0.89 13.38 26.81
C VAL A 33 -0.95 12.06 26.04
N ILE A 34 -0.60 10.94 26.70
CA ILE A 34 -0.57 9.62 26.06
C ILE A 34 -1.32 8.60 26.91
N ILE A 35 -2.42 8.10 26.34
CA ILE A 35 -3.17 6.99 26.94
C ILE A 35 -2.34 5.72 26.86
N ALA A 36 -2.30 5.00 27.97
CA ALA A 36 -1.61 3.73 28.04
C ALA A 36 -2.25 2.67 27.13
N PRO A 37 -1.45 1.81 26.48
CA PRO A 37 -1.93 0.85 25.50
C PRO A 37 -3.03 -0.08 26.02
N TRP A 38 -2.91 -0.60 27.26
CA TRP A 38 -3.91 -1.53 27.82
C TRP A 38 -5.29 -0.89 28.00
N THR A 39 -5.37 0.41 28.25
CA THR A 39 -6.65 1.12 28.38
C THR A 39 -7.36 1.14 27.03
N VAL A 40 -6.61 1.39 25.96
CA VAL A 40 -7.12 1.36 24.58
C VAL A 40 -7.54 -0.06 24.20
N TYR A 41 -6.68 -1.06 24.41
CA TYR A 41 -6.99 -2.45 24.08
C TYR A 41 -8.22 -3.00 24.81
N LYS A 42 -8.47 -2.58 26.06
CA LYS A 42 -9.68 -2.97 26.81
C LYS A 42 -10.95 -2.36 26.24
N ALA A 43 -10.88 -1.13 25.70
CA ALA A 43 -12.02 -0.43 25.12
C ALA A 43 -12.32 -0.84 23.66
N LEU A 44 -11.35 -1.43 22.96
CA LEU A 44 -11.50 -1.79 21.53
C LEU A 44 -12.74 -2.64 21.22
N PRO A 45 -13.07 -3.72 21.95
CA PRO A 45 -14.22 -4.56 21.61
C PRO A 45 -15.53 -3.77 21.56
N SER A 46 -15.76 -2.89 22.53
CA SER A 46 -16.95 -2.02 22.56
C SER A 46 -16.95 -0.98 21.45
N LEU A 47 -15.79 -0.44 21.08
CA LEU A 47 -15.66 0.54 20.00
C LEU A 47 -15.94 -0.08 18.63
N VAL A 48 -15.42 -1.28 18.40
CA VAL A 48 -15.57 -2.02 17.13
C VAL A 48 -17.01 -2.45 16.89
N VAL A 49 -17.69 -2.96 17.92
CA VAL A 49 -19.11 -3.37 17.84
C VAL A 49 -20.05 -2.17 17.68
N GLY A 50 -19.62 -0.97 18.10
CA GLY A 50 -20.34 0.28 17.89
C GLY A 50 -20.22 0.83 16.47
N ALA A 51 -20.06 2.15 16.35
CA ALA A 51 -20.03 2.84 15.07
C ALA A 51 -18.77 2.57 14.23
N MET A 52 -17.67 2.13 14.85
CA MET A 52 -16.35 2.04 14.19
C MET A 52 -16.34 1.07 13.00
N TRP A 53 -17.15 0.01 13.02
CA TRP A 53 -17.21 -0.94 11.90
C TRP A 53 -17.67 -0.28 10.59
N GLN A 54 -18.62 0.67 10.65
CA GLN A 54 -19.10 1.38 9.46
C GLN A 54 -18.01 2.30 8.89
N HIS A 55 -17.26 2.99 9.75
CA HIS A 55 -16.11 3.79 9.34
C HIS A 55 -15.01 2.94 8.71
N LEU A 56 -14.72 1.79 9.33
CA LEU A 56 -13.68 0.88 8.84
C LEU A 56 -14.03 0.29 7.47
N SER A 57 -15.27 -0.18 7.28
CA SER A 57 -15.70 -0.79 6.01
C SER A 57 -15.69 0.22 4.86
N ALA A 58 -16.13 1.47 5.10
CA ALA A 58 -16.06 2.55 4.12
C ALA A 58 -14.59 2.84 3.71
N SER A 59 -13.68 2.94 4.68
CA SER A 59 -12.26 3.15 4.41
C SER A 59 -11.63 1.99 3.64
N LEU A 60 -11.94 0.76 4.03
CA LEU A 60 -11.45 -0.45 3.35
C LEU A 60 -11.90 -0.51 1.90
N TYR A 61 -13.17 -0.20 1.64
CA TYR A 61 -13.72 -0.14 0.30
C TYR A 61 -12.96 0.87 -0.58
N ARG A 62 -12.80 2.11 -0.10
CA ARG A 62 -12.08 3.18 -0.81
C ARG A 62 -10.61 2.81 -1.07
N LEU A 63 -9.95 2.23 -0.06
CA LEU A 63 -8.57 1.78 -0.14
C LEU A 63 -8.37 0.70 -1.21
N LEU A 64 -9.17 -0.37 -1.15
CA LEU A 64 -9.06 -1.49 -2.07
C LEU A 64 -9.38 -1.07 -3.51
N LEU A 65 -10.42 -0.25 -3.68
CA LEU A 65 -10.83 0.24 -4.99
C LEU A 65 -9.78 1.17 -5.60
N GLY A 66 -9.25 2.12 -4.81
CA GLY A 66 -8.20 3.03 -5.24
C GLY A 66 -6.89 2.32 -5.61
N ILE A 67 -6.43 1.39 -4.78
CA ILE A 67 -5.24 0.57 -5.09
C ILE A 67 -5.47 -0.24 -6.36
N SER A 68 -6.62 -0.90 -6.50
CA SER A 68 -6.92 -1.74 -7.67
C SER A 68 -6.88 -0.93 -8.97
N ILE A 69 -7.53 0.23 -9.00
CA ILE A 69 -7.52 1.12 -10.17
C ILE A 69 -6.10 1.61 -10.47
N ALA A 70 -5.37 2.04 -9.45
CA ALA A 70 -3.99 2.52 -9.61
C ALA A 70 -3.06 1.45 -10.20
N PHE A 71 -3.18 0.21 -9.72
CA PHE A 71 -2.38 -0.91 -10.19
C PHE A 71 -2.74 -1.30 -11.62
N LEU A 72 -4.03 -1.41 -11.93
CA LEU A 72 -4.49 -1.73 -13.28
C LEU A 72 -4.01 -0.70 -14.30
N LEU A 73 -4.22 0.59 -14.03
CA LEU A 73 -3.79 1.67 -14.91
C LEU A 73 -2.26 1.77 -14.98
N GLY A 74 -1.58 1.65 -13.84
CA GLY A 74 -0.13 1.76 -13.77
C GLY A 74 0.59 0.64 -14.52
N ILE A 75 0.15 -0.60 -14.37
CA ILE A 75 0.67 -1.76 -15.10
C ILE A 75 0.40 -1.60 -16.61
N PHE A 76 -0.81 -1.20 -16.98
CA PHE A 76 -1.18 -0.98 -18.37
C PHE A 76 -0.27 0.07 -19.03
N LEU A 77 -0.13 1.23 -18.40
CA LEU A 77 0.71 2.32 -18.93
C LEU A 77 2.20 1.93 -18.97
N ALA A 78 2.72 1.22 -17.97
CA ALA A 78 4.08 0.72 -17.97
C ALA A 78 4.33 -0.25 -19.15
N PHE A 79 3.36 -1.12 -19.45
CA PHE A 79 3.45 -2.02 -20.59
C PHE A 79 3.39 -1.27 -21.93
N VAL A 80 2.56 -0.23 -22.04
CA VAL A 80 2.52 0.65 -23.22
C VAL A 80 3.87 1.34 -23.41
N ILE A 81 4.50 1.83 -22.34
CA ILE A 81 5.83 2.44 -22.38
C ILE A 81 6.87 1.43 -22.89
N PHE A 82 6.82 0.20 -22.39
CA PHE A 82 7.75 -0.85 -22.77
C PHE A 82 7.58 -1.28 -24.23
N ARG A 83 6.33 -1.40 -24.72
CA ARG A 83 6.03 -1.96 -26.04
C ARG A 83 6.15 -0.94 -27.18
N PHE A 84 5.72 0.31 -26.98
CA PHE A 84 5.61 1.29 -28.05
C PHE A 84 6.65 2.41 -27.87
N ARG A 85 7.67 2.46 -28.73
CA ARG A 85 8.79 3.40 -28.58
C ARG A 85 8.36 4.87 -28.55
N HIS A 86 7.55 5.32 -29.52
CA HIS A 86 7.16 6.74 -29.62
C HIS A 86 6.18 7.17 -28.53
N ILE A 87 5.10 6.41 -28.35
CA ILE A 87 4.10 6.67 -27.29
C ILE A 87 4.75 6.53 -25.91
N GLY A 88 5.62 5.53 -25.74
CA GLY A 88 6.33 5.29 -24.50
C GLY A 88 7.27 6.42 -24.12
N GLN A 89 7.97 7.04 -25.07
CA GLN A 89 8.78 8.23 -24.80
C GLN A 89 7.92 9.40 -24.29
N LEU A 90 6.75 9.64 -24.90
CA LEU A 90 5.85 10.71 -24.45
C LEU A 90 5.32 10.47 -23.04
N ILE A 91 4.79 9.27 -22.76
CA ILE A 91 4.27 8.92 -21.43
C ILE A 91 5.41 8.96 -20.41
N ASN A 92 6.60 8.47 -20.75
CA ASN A 92 7.76 8.48 -19.87
C ASN A 92 8.16 9.90 -19.45
N SER A 93 8.20 10.83 -20.41
CA SER A 93 8.48 12.25 -20.16
C SER A 93 7.39 12.88 -19.28
N PHE A 94 6.11 12.60 -19.55
CA PHE A 94 5.01 13.06 -18.71
C PHE A 94 5.11 12.53 -17.28
N THR A 95 5.35 11.22 -17.12
CA THR A 95 5.55 10.59 -15.81
C THR A 95 6.72 11.23 -15.07
N TYR A 96 7.84 11.50 -15.75
CA TYR A 96 9.00 12.14 -15.14
C TYR A 96 8.69 13.54 -14.59
N LEU A 97 7.93 14.34 -15.33
CA LEU A 97 7.51 15.69 -14.90
C LEU A 97 6.43 15.65 -13.81
N ALA A 98 5.50 14.71 -13.88
CA ALA A 98 4.41 14.58 -12.94
C ALA A 98 4.82 13.93 -11.61
N TYR A 99 5.84 13.06 -11.61
CA TYR A 99 6.28 12.30 -10.44
C TYR A 99 6.74 13.14 -9.23
N PRO A 100 7.47 14.28 -9.36
CA PRO A 100 7.87 15.09 -8.21
C PRO A 100 6.76 15.99 -7.64
N ILE A 101 5.62 16.14 -8.32
CA ILE A 101 4.54 17.03 -7.86
C ILE A 101 3.98 16.54 -6.52
N PRO A 102 3.82 17.40 -5.49
CA PRO A 102 3.22 17.03 -4.22
C PRO A 102 1.72 16.77 -4.41
N LYS A 103 1.37 15.52 -4.75
CA LYS A 103 0.00 15.15 -5.13
C LYS A 103 -1.03 15.38 -4.02
N VAL A 104 -0.61 15.31 -2.76
CA VAL A 104 -1.46 15.65 -1.60
C VAL A 104 -1.92 17.11 -1.66
N ALA A 105 -1.11 18.03 -2.17
CA ALA A 105 -1.48 19.45 -2.32
C ALA A 105 -2.56 19.67 -3.40
N LEU A 106 -2.81 18.68 -4.27
CA LEU A 106 -3.88 18.73 -5.26
C LEU A 106 -5.25 18.33 -4.69
N LEU A 107 -5.33 18.01 -3.40
CA LEU A 107 -6.57 17.61 -2.72
C LEU A 107 -7.76 18.55 -2.99
N PRO A 108 -7.63 19.89 -2.86
CA PRO A 108 -8.76 20.79 -3.12
C PRO A 108 -9.26 20.73 -4.56
N ILE A 109 -8.34 20.59 -5.53
CA ILE A 109 -8.66 20.49 -6.95
C ILE A 109 -9.41 19.18 -7.22
N VAL A 110 -8.93 18.08 -6.65
CA VAL A 110 -9.60 16.78 -6.78
C VAL A 110 -10.99 16.81 -6.15
N MET A 111 -11.15 17.45 -4.99
CA MET A 111 -12.47 17.62 -4.37
C MET A 111 -13.42 18.50 -5.17
N LEU A 112 -12.91 19.51 -5.87
CA LEU A 112 -13.71 20.36 -6.75
C LEU A 112 -14.24 19.57 -7.97
N ILE A 113 -13.40 18.70 -8.55
CA ILE A 113 -13.73 18.00 -9.80
C ILE A 113 -14.49 16.70 -9.53
N ALA A 114 -14.02 15.88 -8.60
CA ALA A 114 -14.57 14.56 -8.28
C ALA A 114 -15.57 14.58 -7.10
N GLY A 115 -15.77 15.74 -6.48
CA GLY A 115 -16.67 15.93 -5.35
C GLY A 115 -16.09 15.52 -4.00
N LEU A 116 -16.90 15.74 -2.96
CA LEU A 116 -16.57 15.42 -1.57
C LEU A 116 -16.92 13.97 -1.18
N GLY A 117 -17.60 13.22 -2.03
CA GLY A 117 -17.92 11.81 -1.79
C GLY A 117 -16.73 10.86 -2.00
N ASP A 118 -17.02 9.57 -2.08
CA ASP A 118 -16.03 8.50 -2.24
C ASP A 118 -15.15 8.66 -3.49
N ALA A 119 -15.72 9.19 -4.58
CA ALA A 119 -15.01 9.39 -5.84
C ALA A 119 -13.76 10.29 -5.66
N GLY A 120 -13.86 11.37 -4.88
CA GLY A 120 -12.71 12.25 -4.61
C GLY A 120 -11.60 11.54 -3.82
N LYS A 121 -11.97 10.74 -2.82
CA LYS A 121 -11.03 9.99 -1.97
C LYS A 121 -10.30 8.93 -2.78
N VAL A 122 -11.05 8.16 -3.55
CA VAL A 122 -10.51 7.14 -4.47
C VAL A 122 -9.58 7.78 -5.51
N THR A 123 -9.99 8.90 -6.11
CA THR A 123 -9.19 9.62 -7.10
C THR A 123 -7.86 10.08 -6.51
N MET A 124 -7.84 10.55 -5.26
CA MET A 124 -6.60 10.92 -4.57
C MET A 124 -5.66 9.72 -4.38
N ILE A 125 -6.19 8.56 -3.99
CA ILE A 125 -5.40 7.33 -3.87
C ILE A 125 -4.82 6.94 -5.23
N VAL A 126 -5.64 6.95 -6.29
CA VAL A 126 -5.21 6.62 -7.65
C VAL A 126 -4.11 7.55 -8.11
N LEU A 127 -4.30 8.87 -7.96
CA LEU A 127 -3.36 9.90 -8.40
C LEU A 127 -1.99 9.77 -7.72
N ILE A 128 -1.98 9.39 -6.44
CA ILE A 128 -0.74 9.23 -5.68
C ILE A 128 0.01 7.96 -6.07
N LEU A 129 -0.71 6.85 -6.26
CA LEU A 129 -0.10 5.55 -6.47
C LEU A 129 0.27 5.28 -7.93
N ILE A 130 -0.51 5.79 -8.89
CA ILE A 130 -0.39 5.43 -10.31
C ILE A 130 1.04 5.64 -10.84
N PHE A 131 1.65 6.80 -10.56
CA PHE A 131 2.98 7.11 -11.09
C PHE A 131 4.07 6.21 -10.49
N GLN A 132 3.98 5.89 -9.20
CA GLN A 132 4.92 4.98 -8.55
C GLN A 132 4.82 3.57 -9.14
N VAL A 133 3.61 3.08 -9.41
CA VAL A 133 3.41 1.78 -10.08
C VAL A 133 3.98 1.80 -11.49
N ILE A 134 3.71 2.86 -12.27
CA ILE A 134 4.25 3.00 -13.64
C ILE A 134 5.77 2.90 -13.61
N VAL A 135 6.43 3.70 -12.77
CA VAL A 135 7.90 3.78 -12.69
C VAL A 135 8.49 2.43 -12.32
N ASN A 136 8.01 1.81 -11.24
CA ASN A 136 8.56 0.53 -10.77
C ASN A 136 8.39 -0.60 -11.81
N VAL A 137 7.21 -0.71 -12.42
CA VAL A 137 6.93 -1.75 -13.42
C VAL A 137 7.71 -1.51 -14.70
N ARG A 138 7.77 -0.26 -15.18
CA ARG A 138 8.56 0.13 -16.35
C ARG A 138 10.03 -0.23 -16.13
N ASP A 139 10.60 0.15 -15.00
CA ASP A 139 12.02 -0.08 -14.71
C ASP A 139 12.31 -1.58 -14.58
N SER A 140 11.38 -2.35 -13.98
CA SER A 140 11.47 -3.81 -13.96
C SER A 140 11.49 -4.43 -15.36
N LEU A 141 10.69 -3.91 -16.30
CA LEU A 141 10.63 -4.41 -17.68
C LEU A 141 11.88 -4.03 -18.48
N LEU A 142 12.37 -2.80 -18.32
CA LEU A 142 13.55 -2.29 -19.03
C LEU A 142 14.86 -2.92 -18.55
N ASN A 143 14.91 -3.38 -17.29
CA ASN A 143 16.09 -4.04 -16.71
C ASN A 143 16.22 -5.53 -17.10
N ILE A 144 15.29 -6.09 -17.87
CA ILE A 144 15.40 -7.47 -18.36
C ILE A 144 16.56 -7.54 -19.37
N PRO A 145 17.56 -8.43 -19.17
CA PRO A 145 18.69 -8.56 -20.09
C PRO A 145 18.21 -8.88 -21.52
N LYS A 146 18.82 -8.24 -22.52
CA LYS A 146 18.46 -8.42 -23.93
C LYS A 146 18.69 -9.87 -24.38
N GLU A 147 19.70 -10.52 -23.78
CA GLU A 147 20.10 -11.90 -23.99
C GLU A 147 18.94 -12.86 -23.70
N SER A 148 18.12 -12.58 -22.68
CA SER A 148 16.93 -13.38 -22.35
C SER A 148 15.93 -13.43 -23.50
N PHE A 149 15.76 -12.32 -24.22
CA PHE A 149 14.88 -12.26 -25.39
C PHE A 149 15.49 -12.99 -26.58
N ILE A 150 16.80 -12.83 -26.83
CA ILE A 150 17.52 -13.51 -27.91
C ILE A 150 17.40 -15.03 -27.76
N ILE A 151 17.74 -15.55 -26.57
CA ILE A 151 17.67 -16.99 -26.25
C ILE A 151 16.25 -17.52 -26.48
N ALA A 152 15.22 -16.82 -25.99
CA ALA A 152 13.84 -17.23 -26.18
C ALA A 152 13.44 -17.25 -27.66
N THR A 153 13.82 -16.23 -28.44
CA THR A 153 13.53 -16.20 -29.88
C THR A 153 14.26 -17.32 -30.65
N SER A 154 15.51 -17.64 -30.30
CA SER A 154 16.26 -18.75 -30.90
C SER A 154 15.65 -20.12 -30.61
N LEU A 155 14.99 -20.28 -29.46
CA LEU A 155 14.25 -21.48 -29.09
C LEU A 155 12.82 -21.52 -29.68
N GLY A 156 12.47 -20.58 -30.56
CA GLY A 156 11.13 -20.51 -31.19
C GLY A 156 10.02 -20.10 -30.22
N ALA A 157 10.33 -19.32 -29.18
CA ALA A 157 9.32 -18.82 -28.26
C ALA A 157 8.39 -17.81 -28.95
N SER A 158 7.08 -18.06 -28.90
CA SER A 158 6.07 -17.09 -29.32
C SER A 158 5.97 -15.92 -28.33
N SER A 159 5.37 -14.81 -28.75
CA SER A 159 5.11 -13.63 -27.89
C SER A 159 4.43 -13.99 -26.56
N THR A 160 3.51 -14.95 -26.58
CA THR A 160 2.84 -15.45 -25.36
C THR A 160 3.79 -16.22 -24.44
N LYS A 161 4.70 -17.01 -25.00
CA LYS A 161 5.73 -17.71 -24.22
C LYS A 161 6.70 -16.72 -23.58
N VAL A 162 7.11 -15.68 -24.31
CA VAL A 162 7.95 -14.58 -23.78
C VAL A 162 7.23 -13.85 -22.65
N ALA A 163 5.96 -13.49 -22.84
CA ALA A 163 5.18 -12.81 -21.80
C ALA A 163 5.07 -13.66 -20.52
N ARG A 164 4.78 -14.95 -20.65
CA ARG A 164 4.58 -15.85 -19.50
C ARG A 164 5.88 -16.23 -18.77
N HIS A 165 6.98 -16.42 -19.49
CA HIS A 165 8.23 -16.96 -18.91
C HIS A 165 9.33 -15.92 -18.67
N ILE A 166 9.22 -14.72 -19.29
CA ILE A 166 10.22 -13.65 -19.12
C ILE A 166 9.59 -12.43 -18.46
N LEU A 167 8.52 -11.88 -19.05
CA LEU A 167 7.95 -10.62 -18.57
C LEU A 167 7.24 -10.78 -17.22
N LEU A 168 6.34 -11.77 -17.10
CA LEU A 168 5.58 -12.00 -15.87
C LEU A 168 6.50 -12.31 -14.67
N PRO A 169 7.48 -13.23 -14.77
CA PRO A 169 8.35 -13.54 -13.64
C PRO A 169 9.27 -12.39 -13.22
N ALA A 170 9.61 -11.49 -14.15
CA ALA A 170 10.39 -10.30 -13.86
C ALA A 170 9.57 -9.23 -13.10
N VAL A 171 8.32 -9.00 -13.51
CA VAL A 171 7.48 -7.91 -12.98
C VAL A 171 6.79 -8.29 -11.67
N LEU A 172 6.39 -9.55 -11.50
CA LEU A 172 5.55 -9.97 -10.37
C LEU A 172 6.16 -9.67 -8.98
N PRO A 173 7.47 -9.91 -8.72
CA PRO A 173 8.08 -9.53 -7.44
C PRO A 173 8.05 -8.02 -7.19
N VAL A 174 8.25 -7.22 -8.23
CA VAL A 174 8.24 -5.75 -8.15
C VAL A 174 6.82 -5.23 -7.89
N LEU A 175 5.79 -5.89 -8.42
CA LEU A 175 4.40 -5.57 -8.10
C LEU A 175 4.08 -5.76 -6.62
N PHE A 176 4.48 -6.89 -6.02
CA PHE A 176 4.26 -7.13 -4.59
C PHE A 176 5.04 -6.15 -3.70
N SER A 177 6.29 -5.83 -4.08
CA SER A 177 7.05 -4.77 -3.39
C SER A 177 6.35 -3.40 -3.49
N SER A 178 5.84 -3.07 -4.68
CA SER A 178 5.09 -1.83 -4.91
C SER A 178 3.77 -1.81 -4.14
N LEU A 179 3.10 -2.95 -4.02
CA LEU A 179 1.83 -3.09 -3.30
C LEU A 179 2.00 -2.84 -1.81
N ARG A 180 3.08 -3.33 -1.20
CA ARG A 180 3.40 -3.05 0.21
C ARG A 180 3.55 -1.55 0.47
N VAL A 181 4.32 -0.87 -0.37
CA VAL A 181 4.49 0.58 -0.27
C VAL A 181 3.14 1.28 -0.49
N ALA A 182 2.36 0.84 -1.48
CA ALA A 182 1.07 1.41 -1.79
C ALA A 182 0.05 1.28 -0.65
N ILE A 183 0.01 0.14 0.05
CA ILE A 183 -0.85 -0.05 1.22
C ILE A 183 -0.52 0.98 2.30
N GLY A 184 0.76 1.15 2.66
CA GLY A 184 1.17 2.13 3.66
C GLY A 184 0.81 3.57 3.26
N VAL A 185 1.17 3.96 2.03
CA VAL A 185 0.92 5.31 1.50
C VAL A 185 -0.58 5.60 1.38
N SER A 186 -1.37 4.64 0.88
CA SER A 186 -2.82 4.81 0.73
C SER A 186 -3.55 5.00 2.05
N ILE A 187 -3.14 4.31 3.13
CA ILE A 187 -3.72 4.51 4.47
C ILE A 187 -3.46 5.96 4.94
N SER A 188 -2.24 6.46 4.79
CA SER A 188 -1.89 7.84 5.17
C SER A 188 -2.67 8.87 4.36
N VAL A 189 -2.80 8.66 3.05
CA VAL A 189 -3.59 9.51 2.16
C VAL A 189 -5.07 9.46 2.52
N LEU A 190 -5.59 8.26 2.78
CA LEU A 190 -6.99 8.05 3.12
C LEU A 190 -7.34 8.82 4.40
N PHE A 191 -6.49 8.73 5.44
CA PHE A 191 -6.64 9.53 6.67
C PHE A 191 -6.82 11.03 6.38
N VAL A 192 -5.93 11.61 5.56
CA VAL A 192 -6.02 13.03 5.19
C VAL A 192 -7.30 13.31 4.39
N THR A 193 -7.61 12.49 3.39
CA THR A 193 -8.73 12.75 2.49
C THR A 193 -10.09 12.58 3.17
N GLU A 194 -10.21 11.67 4.13
CA GLU A 194 -11.42 11.43 4.93
C GLU A 194 -11.63 12.49 6.01
N THR A 195 -10.68 13.38 6.24
CA THR A 195 -10.86 14.52 7.15
C THR A 195 -11.79 15.60 6.56
N TYR A 196 -12.00 15.59 5.24
CA TYR A 196 -12.72 16.65 4.54
C TYR A 196 -14.01 16.14 3.89
N GLY A 197 -15.15 16.76 4.24
CA GLY A 197 -16.41 16.61 3.52
C GLY A 197 -16.98 15.18 3.49
N THR A 198 -16.75 14.39 4.53
CA THR A 198 -17.38 13.06 4.70
C THR A 198 -17.73 12.83 6.16
N GLU A 199 -18.78 12.03 6.39
CA GLU A 199 -19.21 11.59 7.72
C GLU A 199 -18.85 10.12 7.99
N GLN A 200 -18.15 9.48 7.05
CA GLN A 200 -17.77 8.07 7.12
C GLN A 200 -16.29 7.89 6.78
N GLY A 201 -15.65 6.92 7.43
CA GLY A 201 -14.24 6.63 7.28
C GLY A 201 -13.46 6.73 8.60
N MET A 202 -12.37 5.99 8.69
CA MET A 202 -11.48 5.96 9.85
C MET A 202 -10.75 7.28 10.04
N GLY A 203 -10.41 8.00 8.98
CA GLY A 203 -9.82 9.33 9.08
C GLY A 203 -10.78 10.32 9.75
N TYR A 204 -12.05 10.32 9.31
CA TYR A 204 -13.12 11.09 9.95
C TYR A 204 -13.27 10.70 11.42
N PHE A 205 -13.39 9.40 11.72
CA PHE A 205 -13.59 8.91 13.08
C PHE A 205 -12.47 9.36 14.05
N ILE A 206 -11.22 9.27 13.61
CA ILE A 206 -10.07 9.67 14.44
C ILE A 206 -10.09 11.18 14.71
N ILE A 207 -10.35 12.00 13.68
CA ILE A 207 -10.40 13.46 13.83
C ILE A 207 -11.61 13.90 14.66
N ASP A 208 -12.77 13.28 14.46
CA ASP A 208 -13.97 13.54 15.27
C ASP A 208 -13.74 13.20 16.75
N ALA A 209 -13.15 12.04 17.04
CA ALA A 209 -12.78 11.65 18.40
C ALA A 209 -11.76 12.63 19.03
N TRP A 210 -10.80 13.10 18.23
CA TRP A 210 -9.84 14.11 18.65
C TRP A 210 -10.51 15.45 18.99
N MET A 211 -11.42 15.93 18.13
CA MET A 211 -12.17 17.19 18.35
C MET A 211 -13.10 17.11 19.57
N ARG A 212 -13.64 15.92 19.88
CA ARG A 212 -14.45 15.67 21.08
C ARG A 212 -13.65 15.43 22.36
N PHE A 213 -12.31 15.48 22.29
CA PHE A 213 -11.41 15.10 23.39
C PHE A 213 -11.60 13.64 23.87
N CYS A 214 -12.22 12.79 23.05
CA CYS A 214 -12.41 11.36 23.31
C CYS A 214 -11.16 10.59 22.87
N TYR A 215 -10.06 10.78 23.59
CA TYR A 215 -8.76 10.22 23.21
C TYR A 215 -8.75 8.69 23.17
N ILE A 216 -9.52 7.98 24.02
CA ILE A 216 -9.59 6.51 23.98
C ILE A 216 -10.07 6.03 22.60
N ASP A 217 -11.11 6.67 22.06
CA ASP A 217 -11.66 6.39 20.74
C ASP A 217 -10.66 6.74 19.64
N MET A 218 -10.00 7.90 19.74
CA MET A 218 -8.96 8.35 18.80
C MET A 218 -7.82 7.33 18.69
N TYR A 219 -7.22 6.94 19.82
CA TYR A 219 -6.16 5.92 19.84
C TYR A 219 -6.69 4.56 19.40
N GLY A 220 -7.93 4.21 19.75
CA GLY A 220 -8.59 2.98 19.28
C GLY A 220 -8.69 2.93 17.76
N GLY A 221 -9.10 4.02 17.12
CA GLY A 221 -9.17 4.14 15.67
C GLY A 221 -7.80 4.00 15.01
N ILE A 222 -6.76 4.62 15.58
CA ILE A 222 -5.37 4.49 15.12
C ILE A 222 -4.89 3.04 15.21
N VAL A 223 -5.17 2.35 16.32
CA VAL A 223 -4.79 0.94 16.52
C VAL A 223 -5.48 0.04 15.51
N VAL A 224 -6.79 0.23 15.27
CA VAL A 224 -7.55 -0.55 14.29
C VAL A 224 -7.02 -0.32 12.88
N LEU A 225 -6.82 0.94 12.47
CA LEU A 225 -6.29 1.27 11.16
C LEU A 225 -4.88 0.70 10.94
N SER A 226 -4.04 0.76 11.98
CA SER A 226 -2.68 0.16 11.97
C SER A 226 -2.71 -1.36 11.85
N THR A 227 -3.64 -2.01 12.57
CA THR A 227 -3.82 -3.47 12.52
C THR A 227 -4.25 -3.92 11.14
N VAL A 228 -5.14 -3.17 10.50
CA VAL A 228 -5.59 -3.41 9.12
C VAL A 228 -4.45 -3.28 8.13
N GLY A 229 -3.64 -2.21 8.24
CA GLY A 229 -2.44 -2.05 7.40
C GLY A 229 -1.46 -3.21 7.56
N PHE A 230 -1.20 -3.62 8.80
CA PHE A 230 -0.35 -4.77 9.11
C PHE A 230 -0.90 -6.08 8.52
N PHE A 231 -2.21 -6.30 8.61
CA PHE A 231 -2.88 -7.45 8.00
C PHE A 231 -2.66 -7.49 6.49
N PHE A 232 -2.82 -6.36 5.79
CA PHE A 232 -2.58 -6.30 4.35
C PHE A 232 -1.11 -6.50 3.97
N PHE A 233 -0.17 -6.05 4.80
CA PHE A 233 1.26 -6.33 4.61
C PHE A 233 1.55 -7.83 4.66
N ILE A 234 1.07 -8.52 5.70
CA ILE A 234 1.21 -9.98 5.83
C ILE A 234 0.56 -10.69 4.65
N LEU A 235 -0.67 -10.29 4.29
CA LEU A 235 -1.37 -10.87 3.16
C LEU A 235 -0.55 -10.73 1.87
N THR A 236 0.06 -9.57 1.65
CA THR A 236 0.90 -9.31 0.48
C THR A 236 2.16 -10.18 0.48
N ASP A 237 2.82 -10.34 1.62
CA ASP A 237 4.01 -11.21 1.75
C ASP A 237 3.67 -12.69 1.49
N ILE A 238 2.52 -13.16 1.98
CA ILE A 238 2.04 -14.53 1.73
C ILE A 238 1.75 -14.72 0.24
N LEU A 239 1.03 -13.78 -0.38
CA LEU A 239 0.73 -13.82 -1.82
C LEU A 239 2.01 -13.78 -2.66
N GLU A 240 3.01 -12.98 -2.29
CA GLU A 240 4.30 -12.95 -2.96
C GLU A 240 5.01 -14.31 -2.88
N ALA A 241 5.02 -14.95 -1.71
CA ALA A 241 5.67 -16.25 -1.54
C ALA A 241 5.01 -17.35 -2.38
N ILE A 242 3.69 -17.31 -2.54
CA ILE A 242 2.92 -18.27 -3.35
C ILE A 242 3.12 -18.00 -4.85
N CYS A 243 3.04 -16.73 -5.25
CA CYS A 243 3.06 -16.34 -6.66
C CYS A 243 4.47 -16.24 -7.26
N CYS A 244 5.50 -16.00 -6.45
CA CYS A 244 6.89 -15.83 -6.89
C CYS A 244 7.85 -16.90 -6.31
N PRO A 245 7.58 -18.22 -6.46
CA PRO A 245 8.41 -19.27 -5.87
C PRO A 245 9.87 -19.26 -6.37
N TRP A 246 10.09 -18.75 -7.60
CA TRP A 246 11.43 -18.65 -8.20
C TRP A 246 12.35 -17.67 -7.47
N LYS A 247 11.82 -16.67 -6.76
CA LYS A 247 12.63 -15.69 -6.03
C LYS A 247 13.45 -16.33 -4.91
N GLU A 248 12.90 -17.36 -4.27
CA GLU A 248 13.62 -18.08 -3.20
C GLU A 248 14.77 -18.94 -3.76
N ALA A 249 14.65 -19.47 -4.98
CA ALA A 249 15.68 -20.27 -5.63
C ALA A 249 16.97 -19.48 -5.91
N PHE A 250 16.85 -18.19 -6.28
CA PHE A 250 18.01 -17.33 -6.55
C PHE A 250 18.79 -16.90 -5.29
N THR A 251 18.18 -16.98 -4.11
CA THR A 251 18.88 -16.62 -2.85
C THR A 251 19.90 -17.70 -2.45
N TYR A 252 19.69 -18.95 -2.88
CA TYR A 252 20.64 -20.05 -2.63
C TYR A 252 21.92 -19.96 -3.49
N SER A 253 21.83 -19.40 -4.70
CA SER A 253 22.98 -19.26 -5.61
C SER A 253 23.98 -18.16 -5.18
N LYS A 254 23.60 -17.25 -4.26
CA LYS A 254 24.51 -16.22 -3.74
C LYS A 254 25.23 -16.64 -2.45
N ASN A 255 24.87 -17.80 -1.88
CA ASN A 255 25.45 -18.34 -0.64
C ASN A 255 26.26 -19.64 -0.88
N ILE A 256 26.63 -19.90 -2.13
CA ILE A 256 27.58 -20.94 -2.54
C ILE A 256 28.67 -20.23 -3.36
#